data_AF-A0AAE3KKU6-F1
#
_entry.id   AF-A0AAE3KKU6-F1
#
_cell.length_a   1.000
_cell.length_b   1.000
_cell.length_c   1.000
_cell.angle_alpha   90.00
_cell.angle_beta   90.00
_cell.angle_gamma   90.00
#
_symmetry.space_group_name_H-M   'P 1'
#
loop_
_entity.id
_entity.type
_entity.pdbx_description
1 polymer ?
#
loop_
_entity_poly.entity_id
_entity_poly.type
_entity_poly.pdbx_seq_one_letter_code
_entity_poly.pdbx_strand_id
1 'polypeptide(L)'
;MAGYGVQPGDLTTVAGQYETHGGDLIDLRSSVDPAVGAGQVGRHFQGFEGKYRAVFDRLKANIEAFGKEANNVALRLKDVASTYEQQESDNANAFKGTDGG
;
A
#
# COMPACT_ATOMS: atom_id res chain seq x y z
N MET A 1 13.39 23.16 15.46
CA MET A 1 13.09 22.57 14.14
C MET A 1 11.66 22.05 14.18
N ALA A 2 10.75 22.73 13.51
CA ALA A 2 9.34 22.33 13.38
C ALA A 2 8.90 22.64 11.95
N GLY A 3 9.56 22.00 10.97
CA GLY A 3 9.06 21.99 9.60
C GLY A 3 8.07 20.84 9.50
N TYR A 4 6.78 21.14 9.32
CA TYR A 4 5.68 20.21 9.05
C TYR A 4 5.10 19.33 10.18
N GLY A 5 5.69 19.29 11.37
CA GLY A 5 5.07 18.65 12.56
C GLY A 5 5.00 17.12 12.53
N VAL A 6 5.65 16.47 11.56
CA VAL A 6 5.77 15.01 11.46
C VAL A 6 7.24 14.66 11.28
N GLN A 7 7.77 13.71 12.05
CA GLN A 7 9.18 13.32 11.95
C GLN A 7 9.40 12.35 10.78
N PRO A 8 10.55 12.41 10.07
CA PRO A 8 10.87 11.46 9.00
C PRO A 8 10.82 9.98 9.45
N GLY A 9 11.20 9.71 10.70
CA GLY A 9 11.11 8.38 11.30
C GLY A 9 9.66 7.87 11.43
N ASP A 10 8.71 8.75 11.75
CA ASP A 10 7.29 8.40 11.82
C ASP A 10 6.74 8.06 10.43
N LEU A 11 7.09 8.86 9.43
CA LEU A 11 6.71 8.62 8.03
C LEU A 11 7.25 7.28 7.51
N THR A 12 8.51 6.97 7.84
CA THR A 12 9.14 5.70 7.46
C THR A 12 8.47 4.51 8.15
N THR A 13 8.09 4.67 9.42
CA THR A 13 7.35 3.65 10.18
C THR A 13 5.98 3.37 9.56
N VAL A 14 5.22 4.43 9.27
CA VAL A 14 3.90 4.31 8.64
C VAL A 14 4.04 3.73 7.22
N ALA A 15 5.06 4.12 6.46
CA ALA A 15 5.35 3.53 5.15
C ALA A 15 5.55 2.01 5.25
N GLY A 16 6.30 1.53 6.24
CA GLY A 16 6.49 0.09 6.47
C GLY A 16 5.18 -0.64 6.81
N GLN A 17 4.27 0.00 7.55
CA GLN A 17 2.94 -0.56 7.81
C GLN A 17 2.11 -0.69 6.53
N TYR A 18 2.14 0.33 5.67
CA TYR A 18 1.46 0.29 4.38
C TYR A 18 2.03 -0.78 3.44
N GLU A 19 3.35 -0.99 3.41
CA GLU A 19 3.96 -2.09 2.64
C GLU A 19 3.54 -3.46 3.17
N THR A 20 3.55 -3.63 4.49
CA THR A 20 3.15 -4.89 5.12
C THR A 20 1.69 -5.20 4.80
N HIS A 21 0.79 -4.28 5.06
CA HIS A 21 -0.63 -4.47 4.79
C HIS A 21 -0.94 -4.59 3.29
N GLY A 22 -0.23 -3.85 2.43
CA GLY A 22 -0.33 -3.97 0.98
C GLY A 22 0.08 -5.36 0.49
N GLY A 23 1.16 -5.91 1.03
CA GLY A 23 1.60 -7.29 0.80
C GLY A 23 0.56 -8.31 1.27
N ASP A 24 0.10 -8.19 2.52
CA ASP A 24 -0.90 -9.09 3.11
C ASP A 24 -2.18 -9.16 2.26
N LEU A 25 -2.63 -8.01 1.72
CA LEU A 25 -3.79 -7.94 0.83
C LEU A 25 -3.54 -8.66 -0.49
N ILE A 26 -2.37 -8.45 -1.10
CA ILE A 26 -2.00 -9.12 -2.34
C ILE A 26 -1.95 -10.64 -2.14
N ASP A 27 -1.42 -11.10 -1.00
CA ASP A 27 -1.36 -12.51 -0.66
C ASP A 27 -2.76 -13.09 -0.42
N LEU A 28 -3.63 -12.35 0.28
CA LEU A 28 -5.03 -12.72 0.54
C LEU A 28 -5.84 -12.95 -0.74
N ARG A 29 -5.48 -12.30 -1.86
CA ARG A 29 -6.14 -12.52 -3.16
C ARG A 29 -6.24 -14.01 -3.51
N SER A 30 -5.19 -14.78 -3.19
CA SER A 30 -5.11 -16.21 -3.50
C SER A 30 -6.04 -17.07 -2.64
N SER A 31 -6.41 -16.61 -1.44
CA SER A 31 -7.32 -17.32 -0.54
C SER A 31 -8.81 -17.06 -0.83
N VAL A 32 -9.12 -16.12 -1.73
CA VAL A 32 -10.48 -15.73 -2.11
C VAL A 32 -11.00 -16.58 -3.28
N ASP A 33 -10.41 -17.75 -3.52
CA ASP A 33 -10.95 -18.70 -4.49
C ASP A 33 -12.24 -19.37 -3.99
N PRO A 34 -13.33 -19.33 -4.77
CA PRO A 34 -14.56 -19.98 -4.37
C PRO A 34 -14.36 -21.50 -4.30
N ALA A 35 -14.77 -22.11 -3.18
CA ALA A 35 -14.67 -23.55 -2.96
C ALA A 35 -15.56 -24.39 -3.89
N VAL A 36 -16.57 -23.78 -4.51
CA VAL A 36 -17.48 -24.41 -5.47
C VAL A 36 -17.11 -24.00 -6.89
N GLY A 37 -16.54 -24.95 -7.63
CA GLY A 37 -16.20 -24.79 -9.03
C GLY A 37 -17.42 -24.90 -9.95
N ALA A 38 -17.21 -24.56 -11.22
CA ALA A 38 -18.24 -24.50 -12.25
C ALA A 38 -18.91 -25.84 -12.65
N GLY A 39 -18.64 -26.90 -11.90
CA GLY A 39 -19.25 -28.23 -12.09
C GLY A 39 -19.81 -28.80 -10.78
N GLN A 40 -19.63 -28.10 -9.66
CA GLN A 40 -20.08 -28.55 -8.34
C GLN A 40 -21.42 -27.95 -7.93
N VAL A 41 -21.85 -26.86 -8.57
CA VAL A 41 -23.21 -26.38 -8.38
C VAL A 41 -24.15 -27.32 -9.14
N GLY A 42 -25.01 -28.04 -8.41
CA GLY A 42 -25.96 -28.99 -9.01
C GLY A 42 -26.84 -28.33 -10.07
N ARG A 43 -27.50 -29.13 -10.94
CA ARG A 43 -28.32 -28.65 -12.08
C ARG A 43 -29.26 -27.47 -11.75
N HIS A 44 -29.72 -27.36 -10.51
CA HIS A 44 -30.59 -26.27 -10.04
C HIS A 44 -29.93 -24.87 -9.97
N PHE A 45 -28.60 -24.80 -9.94
CA PHE A 45 -27.84 -23.55 -9.89
C PHE A 45 -27.08 -23.26 -11.20
N GLN A 46 -27.31 -24.07 -12.23
CA GLN A 46 -26.81 -23.80 -13.59
C GLN A 46 -27.29 -22.41 -14.03
N GLY A 47 -26.33 -21.51 -14.29
CA GLY A 47 -26.58 -20.10 -14.63
C GLY A 47 -26.29 -19.08 -13.50
N PHE A 48 -26.27 -19.50 -12.23
CA PHE A 48 -25.82 -18.65 -11.11
C PHE A 48 -24.31 -18.66 -10.91
N GLU A 49 -23.67 -19.76 -11.31
CA GLU A 49 -22.23 -19.98 -11.31
C GLU A 49 -21.42 -18.84 -11.95
N GLY A 50 -21.81 -18.38 -13.14
CA GLY A 50 -21.08 -17.31 -13.83
C GLY A 50 -21.14 -15.99 -13.07
N LYS A 51 -22.29 -15.67 -12.47
CA LYS A 51 -22.44 -14.47 -11.62
C LYS A 51 -21.64 -14.60 -10.34
N TYR A 52 -21.66 -15.78 -9.72
CA TYR A 52 -20.90 -16.07 -8.52
C TYR A 52 -19.39 -15.91 -8.77
N ARG A 53 -18.87 -16.56 -9.82
CA ARG A 53 -17.46 -16.44 -10.23
C ARG A 53 -17.08 -14.98 -10.54
N ALA A 54 -17.93 -14.24 -11.26
CA ALA A 54 -17.67 -12.84 -11.57
C ALA A 54 -17.56 -11.95 -10.31
N VAL A 55 -18.31 -12.25 -9.25
CA VAL A 55 -18.19 -11.55 -7.96
C VAL A 55 -16.83 -11.81 -7.31
N PHE A 56 -16.38 -13.07 -7.27
CA PHE A 56 -15.06 -13.42 -6.72
C PHE A 56 -13.92 -12.84 -7.56
N ASP A 57 -14.03 -12.89 -8.89
CA ASP A 57 -13.05 -12.28 -9.80
C ASP A 57 -12.96 -10.76 -9.58
N ARG A 58 -14.10 -10.08 -9.42
CA ARG A 58 -14.13 -8.65 -9.10
C ARG A 58 -13.56 -8.35 -7.71
N LEU A 59 -13.86 -9.18 -6.71
CA LEU A 59 -13.30 -9.06 -5.37
C LEU A 59 -11.78 -9.19 -5.40
N LYS A 60 -11.24 -10.20 -6.10
CA LYS A 60 -9.79 -10.38 -6.29
C LYS A 60 -9.14 -9.18 -6.97
N ALA A 61 -9.77 -8.64 -8.01
CA ALA A 61 -9.27 -7.45 -8.70
C ALA A 61 -9.25 -6.23 -7.77
N ASN A 62 -10.28 -6.05 -6.94
CA ASN A 62 -10.35 -4.95 -5.97
C ASN A 62 -9.28 -5.10 -4.87
N ILE A 63 -9.07 -6.32 -4.35
CA ILE A 63 -8.05 -6.62 -3.35
C ILE A 63 -6.65 -6.31 -3.92
N GLU A 64 -6.37 -6.75 -5.14
CA GLU A 64 -5.10 -6.47 -5.82
C GLU A 64 -4.89 -4.97 -6.03
N ALA A 65 -5.92 -4.24 -6.49
CA ALA A 65 -5.85 -2.80 -6.67
C ALA A 65 -5.58 -2.08 -5.35
N PHE A 66 -6.28 -2.46 -4.28
CA PHE A 66 -6.11 -1.84 -2.97
C PHE A 66 -4.73 -2.13 -2.37
N GLY A 67 -4.22 -3.35 -2.49
CA GLY A 67 -2.86 -3.69 -2.06
C GLY A 67 -1.77 -2.92 -2.82
N LYS A 68 -1.94 -2.72 -4.14
CA LYS A 68 -1.03 -1.87 -4.93
C LYS A 68 -1.07 -0.41 -4.51
N GLU A 69 -2.25 0.13 -4.24
CA GLU A 69 -2.36 1.52 -3.76
C GLU A 69 -1.77 1.71 -2.37
N ALA A 70 -1.90 0.72 -1.48
CA ALA A 70 -1.21 0.73 -0.19
C ALA A 70 0.32 0.81 -0.37
N ASN A 71 0.89 0.03 -1.29
CA ASN A 71 2.31 0.11 -1.62
C ASN A 71 2.69 1.47 -2.23
N ASN A 72 1.84 2.07 -3.08
CA ASN A 72 2.08 3.41 -3.62
C ASN A 72 2.10 4.48 -2.52
N VAL A 73 1.22 4.38 -1.53
CA VAL A 73 1.22 5.28 -0.37
C VAL A 73 2.53 5.14 0.41
N ALA A 74 3.00 3.92 0.64
CA ALA A 74 4.28 3.69 1.30
C ALA A 74 5.45 4.33 0.54
N LEU A 75 5.52 4.18 -0.78
CA LEU A 75 6.55 4.82 -1.61
C LEU A 75 6.54 6.34 -1.43
N ARG A 76 5.36 6.96 -1.51
CA ARG A 76 5.22 8.41 -1.31
C ARG A 76 5.63 8.86 0.09
N LEU A 77 5.32 8.09 1.12
CA LEU A 77 5.73 8.41 2.49
C LEU A 77 7.26 8.34 2.65
N LYS A 78 7.92 7.36 2.02
CA LYS A 78 9.38 7.27 1.98
C LYS A 78 10.02 8.43 1.22
N ASP A 79 9.44 8.82 0.07
CA ASP A 79 9.91 9.97 -0.70
C ASP A 79 9.82 11.28 0.10
N VAL A 80 8.71 11.49 0.83
CA VAL A 80 8.53 12.64 1.71
C VAL A 80 9.54 12.61 2.87
N ALA A 81 9.75 11.45 3.49
CA ALA A 81 10.73 11.30 4.56
C ALA A 81 12.15 11.65 4.08
N SER A 82 12.55 11.14 2.91
CA SER A 82 13.85 11.44 2.30
C SER A 82 14.00 12.93 1.97
N THR A 83 12.93 13.56 1.47
CA THR A 83 12.93 15.00 1.19
C THR A 83 13.14 15.83 2.47
N TYR A 84 12.55 15.41 3.60
CA TYR A 84 12.74 16.08 4.88
C TYR A 84 14.17 15.94 5.40
N GLU A 85 14.74 14.73 5.36
CA GLU A 85 16.13 14.49 5.76
C GLU A 85 17.10 15.34 4.91
N GLN A 86 16.85 15.43 3.60
CA GLN A 86 17.66 16.22 2.70
C GLN A 86 17.56 17.72 2.99
N GLN A 87 16.34 18.26 3.18
CA GLN A 87 16.15 19.66 3.58
C GLN A 87 16.82 20.00 4.92
N GLU A 88 16.78 19.09 5.89
CA GLU A 88 17.44 19.29 7.17
C GLU A 88 18.96 19.31 7.02
N SER A 89 19.51 18.40 6.21
CA SER A 89 20.94 18.38 5.87
C SER A 89 21.40 19.66 5.16
N ASP A 90 20.66 20.11 4.15
CA ASP A 90 20.95 21.33 3.39
C ASP A 90 20.92 22.57 4.28
N ASN A 91 19.91 22.68 5.15
CA ASN A 91 19.82 23.75 6.13
C ASN A 91 20.99 23.71 7.12
N ALA A 92 21.35 22.54 7.64
CA ALA A 92 22.48 22.39 8.55
C ALA A 92 23.81 22.79 7.89
N ASN A 93 24.00 22.46 6.61
CA ASN A 93 25.18 22.86 5.84
C ASN A 93 25.21 24.36 5.55
N ALA A 94 24.06 24.96 5.21
CA ALA A 94 23.94 26.40 5.01
C ALA A 94 24.28 27.18 6.29
N PHE A 95 23.76 26.75 7.45
CA PHE A 95 24.05 27.38 8.74
C PHE A 95 25.54 27.29 9.12
N LYS A 96 26.20 26.15 8.85
CA LYS A 96 27.66 26.02 9.08
C LYS A 96 28.50 26.94 8.18
N GLY A 97 28.00 27.31 7.00
CA GLY A 97 28.69 28.21 6.07
C GLY A 97 28.61 29.69 6.46
N THR A 98 27.59 30.09 7.23
CA THR A 98 27.37 31.49 7.63
C THR A 98 28.06 31.91 8.93
N ASP A 99 28.41 30.97 9.82
CA ASP A 99 29.08 31.27 11.11
C ASP A 99 30.62 31.32 11.02
N GLY A 100 31.19 31.21 9.82
CA GLY A 100 32.64 31.15 9.57
C GLY A 100 33.26 32.38 8.89
N GLY A 101 32.57 33.53 8.87
CA GLY A 101 33.01 34.77 8.21
C GLY A 101 33.33 35.90 9.17
#